data_AF-A0AAE1WGC1-F1
#
_entry.id   AF-A0AAE1WGC1-F1
#
_cell.length_a   1.000
_cell.length_b   1.000
_cell.length_c   1.000
_cell.angle_alpha   90.00
_cell.angle_beta   90.00
_cell.angle_gamma   90.00
#
_symmetry.space_group_name_H-M   'P 1'
#
loop_
_entity.id
_entity.type
_entity.pdbx_description
1 polymer ?
#
loop_
_entity_poly.entity_id
_entity_poly.type
_entity_poly.pdbx_seq_one_letter_code
_entity_poly.pdbx_strand_id
1 'polypeptide(L)'
;MGERWMNDLLAAAFSFAACQLVMAFFKLTYDVGLIHIHLLRKLIHISLGLIVMLCWPMFRDLVLACLAYALTIAFVTVFYWRTPLAIAAICSLCAGDGMADIGGRGFGGSKLPYNKSKTYAGTIAMAIAAFLASLLYMYYFSWLEYIEASPNMVLGFFLVSVASALVESYPFPSVLDDNLTVPLASMLLATFLL
;
A
#
# COMPACT_ATOMS: atom_id res chain seq x y z
N MET A 1 0.70 -26.66 -7.63
CA MET A 1 1.09 -25.34 -7.08
C MET A 1 0.58 -24.18 -7.91
N GLY A 2 0.63 -24.21 -9.26
CA GLY A 2 0.17 -23.10 -10.13
C GLY A 2 -1.29 -22.64 -10.02
N GLU A 3 -2.24 -23.53 -9.71
CA GLU A 3 -3.67 -23.15 -9.62
C GLU A 3 -4.05 -22.41 -8.33
N ARG A 4 -3.19 -22.48 -7.30
CA ARG A 4 -3.52 -22.01 -5.95
C ARG A 4 -3.50 -20.49 -5.86
N TRP A 5 -2.43 -19.86 -6.37
CA TRP A 5 -2.33 -18.40 -6.48
C TRP A 5 -3.32 -17.81 -7.48
N MET A 6 -3.69 -18.56 -8.52
CA MET A 6 -4.70 -18.11 -9.49
C MET A 6 -6.06 -17.92 -8.81
N ASN A 7 -6.45 -18.84 -7.93
CA ASN A 7 -7.71 -18.74 -7.18
C ASN A 7 -7.68 -17.58 -6.17
N ASP A 8 -6.54 -17.37 -5.50
CA ASP A 8 -6.37 -16.22 -4.58
C ASP A 8 -6.37 -14.88 -5.34
N LEU A 9 -5.78 -14.82 -6.54
CA LEU A 9 -5.82 -13.67 -7.44
C LEU A 9 -7.23 -13.38 -7.96
N LEU A 10 -7.97 -14.42 -8.35
CA LEU A 10 -9.36 -14.29 -8.80
C LEU A 10 -10.26 -13.84 -7.65
N ALA A 11 -10.03 -14.33 -6.43
CA ALA A 11 -10.73 -13.90 -5.24
C ALA A 11 -10.42 -12.44 -4.88
N ALA A 12 -9.16 -12.01 -5.01
CA ALA A 12 -8.74 -10.63 -4.80
C ALA A 12 -9.34 -9.69 -5.86
N ALA A 13 -9.29 -10.08 -7.14
CA ALA A 13 -9.87 -9.32 -8.25
C ALA A 13 -11.40 -9.20 -8.10
N PHE A 14 -12.07 -10.26 -7.70
CA PHE A 14 -13.51 -10.27 -7.42
C PHE A 14 -13.86 -9.35 -6.24
N SER A 15 -13.11 -9.43 -5.15
CA SER A 15 -13.31 -8.59 -3.96
C SER A 15 -13.06 -7.11 -4.26
N PHE A 16 -12.00 -6.79 -5.02
CA PHE A 16 -11.71 -5.44 -5.48
C PHE A 16 -12.80 -4.90 -6.40
N ALA A 17 -13.27 -5.69 -7.37
CA ALA A 17 -14.37 -5.30 -8.25
C ALA A 17 -15.67 -5.05 -7.47
N ALA A 18 -15.99 -5.88 -6.48
CA ALA A 18 -17.14 -5.68 -5.60
C ALA A 18 -17.04 -4.38 -4.79
N CYS A 19 -15.87 -4.10 -4.19
CA CYS A 19 -15.62 -2.84 -3.49
C CYS A 19 -15.77 -1.62 -4.42
N GLN A 20 -15.20 -1.68 -5.63
CA GLN A 20 -15.29 -0.59 -6.61
C GLN A 20 -16.73 -0.34 -7.08
N LEU A 21 -17.50 -1.40 -7.32
CA LEU A 21 -18.90 -1.28 -7.74
C LEU A 21 -19.75 -0.61 -6.66
N VAL A 22 -19.53 -0.95 -5.39
CA VAL A 22 -20.24 -0.33 -4.26
C VAL A 22 -19.80 1.12 -4.05
N MET A 23 -18.50 1.44 -4.19
CA MET A 23 -18.04 2.83 -4.16
C MET A 23 -18.64 3.66 -5.31
N ALA A 24 -18.70 3.10 -6.52
CA ALA A 24 -19.29 3.76 -7.69
C ALA A 24 -20.79 4.00 -7.50
N PHE A 25 -21.54 3.01 -6.98
CA PHE A 25 -22.95 3.14 -6.65
C PHE A 25 -23.18 4.29 -5.66
N PHE A 26 -22.44 4.31 -4.55
CA PHE A 26 -22.59 5.36 -3.54
C PHE A 26 -22.19 6.74 -4.07
N LYS A 27 -21.12 6.83 -4.86
CA LYS A 27 -20.73 8.08 -5.53
C LYS A 27 -21.83 8.59 -6.46
N LEU A 28 -22.44 7.71 -7.26
CA LEU A 28 -23.57 8.06 -8.12
C LEU A 28 -24.74 8.63 -7.30
N THR A 29 -25.11 8.00 -6.18
CA THR A 29 -26.20 8.48 -5.31
C THR A 29 -25.90 9.85 -4.68
N TYR A 30 -24.63 10.17 -4.44
CA TYR A 30 -24.22 11.50 -4.00
C TYR A 30 -24.28 12.51 -5.16
N ASP A 31 -23.75 12.16 -6.33
CA ASP A 31 -23.70 13.04 -7.50
C ASP A 31 -25.11 13.39 -8.02
N VAL A 32 -26.09 12.50 -7.88
CA VAL A 32 -27.51 12.79 -8.20
C VAL A 32 -28.27 13.48 -7.05
N GLY A 33 -27.59 13.83 -5.96
CA GLY A 33 -28.15 14.57 -4.84
C GLY A 33 -29.08 13.78 -3.90
N LEU A 34 -29.11 12.45 -4.00
CA LEU A 34 -29.97 11.60 -3.17
C LEU A 34 -29.45 11.44 -1.74
N ILE A 35 -28.13 11.53 -1.53
CA ILE A 35 -27.49 11.25 -0.23
C ILE A 35 -26.48 12.35 0.11
N HIS A 36 -26.54 12.88 1.33
CA HIS A 36 -25.56 13.86 1.82
C HIS A 36 -24.21 13.22 2.14
N ILE A 37 -23.12 13.96 1.93
CA ILE A 37 -21.72 13.52 2.13
C ILE A 37 -21.45 12.87 3.49
N HIS A 38 -22.11 13.32 4.56
CA HIS A 38 -21.97 12.75 5.90
C HIS A 38 -22.62 11.38 6.05
N LEU A 39 -23.74 11.15 5.36
CA LEU A 39 -24.42 9.86 5.31
C LEU A 39 -23.70 8.91 4.34
N LEU A 40 -23.25 9.42 3.19
CA LEU A 40 -22.42 8.71 2.22
C LEU A 40 -21.19 8.08 2.88
N ARG A 41 -20.45 8.86 3.68
CA ARG A 41 -19.26 8.38 4.39
C ARG A 41 -19.60 7.18 5.29
N LYS A 42 -20.68 7.27 6.09
CA LYS A 42 -21.09 6.17 6.99
C LYS A 42 -21.48 4.91 6.23
N LEU A 43 -22.21 5.06 5.11
CA LEU A 43 -22.66 3.94 4.29
C LEU A 43 -21.50 3.24 3.57
N ILE A 44 -20.54 4.00 3.03
CA ILE A 44 -19.30 3.43 2.45
C ILE A 44 -18.52 2.64 3.51
N HIS A 45 -18.38 3.16 4.73
CA HIS A 45 -17.61 2.47 5.78
C HIS A 45 -18.28 1.16 6.24
N ILE A 46 -19.61 1.15 6.41
CA ILE A 46 -20.36 -0.05 6.81
C ILE A 46 -20.33 -1.11 5.70
N SER A 47 -20.56 -0.69 4.45
CA SER A 47 -20.60 -1.62 3.31
C SER A 47 -19.23 -2.21 2.97
N LEU A 48 -18.16 -1.43 3.04
CA LEU A 48 -16.81 -1.91 2.73
C LEU A 48 -16.36 -3.00 3.71
N GLY A 49 -16.65 -2.84 5.01
CA GLY A 49 -16.38 -3.86 6.02
C GLY A 49 -17.15 -5.16 5.80
N LEU A 50 -18.43 -5.07 5.42
CA LEU A 50 -19.28 -6.24 5.15
C LEU A 50 -18.86 -7.01 3.89
N ILE A 51 -18.44 -6.32 2.83
CA ILE A 51 -17.96 -6.95 1.59
C ILE A 51 -16.69 -7.75 1.88
N VAL A 52 -15.75 -7.17 2.62
CA VAL A 52 -14.53 -7.85 3.02
C VAL A 52 -14.82 -9.09 3.88
N MET A 53 -15.79 -9.01 4.81
CA MET A 53 -16.21 -10.16 5.60
C MET A 53 -16.92 -11.25 4.76
N LEU A 54 -17.71 -10.88 3.76
CA LEU A 54 -18.39 -11.85 2.87
C LEU A 54 -17.42 -12.57 1.93
N CYS A 55 -16.38 -11.88 1.48
CA CYS A 55 -15.33 -12.46 0.63
C CYS A 55 -14.27 -13.26 1.42
N TRP A 56 -14.27 -13.16 2.76
CA TRP A 56 -13.32 -13.85 3.65
C TRP A 56 -13.15 -15.34 3.35
N PRO A 57 -14.20 -16.17 3.14
CA PRO A 57 -14.05 -17.61 2.96
C PRO A 57 -13.28 -18.00 1.68
N MET A 58 -13.10 -17.05 0.76
CA MET A 58 -12.35 -17.26 -0.49
C MET A 58 -10.83 -17.26 -0.27
N PHE A 59 -10.36 -16.81 0.89
CA PHE A 59 -8.94 -16.66 1.21
C PHE A 59 -8.58 -17.62 2.35
N ARG A 60 -7.71 -18.60 2.10
CA ARG A 60 -7.31 -19.61 3.11
C ARG A 60 -6.05 -19.25 3.90
N ASP A 61 -5.05 -18.66 3.24
CA ASP A 61 -3.74 -18.34 3.84
C ASP A 61 -3.36 -16.84 3.70
N LEU A 62 -4.14 -16.07 2.93
CA LEU A 62 -3.90 -14.65 2.57
C LEU A 62 -4.53 -13.65 3.56
N VAL A 63 -5.46 -14.09 4.40
CA VAL A 63 -6.27 -13.20 5.26
C VAL A 63 -5.42 -12.40 6.22
N LEU A 64 -4.39 -12.99 6.82
CA LEU A 64 -3.55 -12.28 7.80
C LEU A 64 -2.67 -11.21 7.12
N ALA A 65 -2.06 -11.53 5.98
CA ALA A 65 -1.24 -10.59 5.21
C ALA A 65 -2.11 -9.43 4.65
N CYS A 66 -3.27 -9.73 4.05
CA CYS A 66 -4.20 -8.71 3.59
C CYS A 66 -4.80 -7.88 4.72
N LEU A 67 -5.11 -8.48 5.88
CA LEU A 67 -5.56 -7.73 7.06
C LEU A 67 -4.46 -6.84 7.60
N ALA A 68 -3.22 -7.31 7.71
CA ALA A 68 -2.08 -6.50 8.14
C ALA A 68 -1.87 -5.30 7.20
N TYR A 69 -2.00 -5.52 5.90
CA TYR A 69 -1.93 -4.49 4.87
C TYR A 69 -3.02 -3.43 5.05
N ALA A 70 -4.28 -3.88 5.14
CA ALA A 70 -5.44 -3.00 5.27
C ALA A 70 -5.45 -2.23 6.60
N LEU A 71 -5.07 -2.90 7.70
CA LEU A 71 -4.95 -2.29 9.02
C LEU A 71 -3.83 -1.25 9.06
N THR A 72 -2.71 -1.51 8.39
CA THR A 72 -1.60 -0.55 8.30
C THR A 72 -2.04 0.71 7.56
N ILE A 73 -2.67 0.56 6.38
CA ILE A 73 -3.17 1.72 5.63
C ILE A 73 -4.22 2.48 6.45
N ALA A 74 -5.16 1.77 7.09
CA ALA A 74 -6.17 2.39 7.94
C ALA A 74 -5.55 3.14 9.12
N PHE A 75 -4.58 2.54 9.82
CA PHE A 75 -3.88 3.16 10.93
C PHE A 75 -3.15 4.43 10.49
N VAL A 76 -2.33 4.34 9.44
CA VAL A 76 -1.58 5.49 8.91
C VAL A 76 -2.55 6.59 8.48
N THR A 77 -3.65 6.24 7.82
CA THR A 77 -4.65 7.19 7.33
C THR A 77 -5.37 7.89 8.49
N VAL A 78 -5.72 7.16 9.55
CA VAL A 78 -6.47 7.71 10.70
C VAL A 78 -5.59 8.63 11.55
N PHE A 79 -4.35 8.22 11.85
CA PHE A 79 -3.50 8.93 12.81
C PHE A 79 -2.55 9.96 12.17
N TYR A 80 -2.15 9.74 10.91
CA TYR A 80 -1.16 10.57 10.22
C TYR A 80 -1.76 11.23 8.97
N TRP A 81 -3.08 11.41 8.94
CA TRP A 81 -3.82 12.02 7.84
C TRP A 81 -3.17 13.32 7.35
N ARG A 82 -2.98 13.44 6.03
CA ARG A 82 -2.39 14.63 5.35
C ARG A 82 -0.97 14.99 5.79
N THR A 83 -0.20 14.04 6.31
CA THR A 83 1.21 14.26 6.63
C THR A 83 2.15 13.64 5.58
N PRO A 84 3.36 14.19 5.38
CA PRO A 84 4.40 13.56 4.58
C PRO A 84 4.73 12.13 5.02
N LEU A 85 4.64 11.86 6.33
CA LEU A 85 4.84 10.54 6.91
C LEU A 85 3.84 9.52 6.37
N ALA A 86 2.55 9.88 6.29
CA ALA A 86 1.55 9.00 5.70
C ALA A 86 1.81 8.73 4.21
N ILE A 87 2.27 9.73 3.47
CA ILE A 87 2.66 9.56 2.06
C ILE A 87 3.80 8.53 1.96
N ALA A 88 4.86 8.69 2.75
CA ALA A 88 6.02 7.80 2.71
C ALA A 88 5.65 6.35 3.05
N ALA A 89 4.86 6.15 4.12
CA ALA A 89 4.46 4.83 4.58
C ALA A 89 3.52 4.13 3.58
N ILE A 90 2.49 4.82 3.09
CA ILE A 90 1.52 4.26 2.15
C ILE A 90 2.17 4.02 0.78
N CYS A 91 3.02 4.93 0.28
CA CYS A 91 3.66 4.74 -1.02
C CYS A 91 4.71 3.61 -0.99
N SER A 92 5.46 3.47 0.10
CA SER A 92 6.43 2.38 0.26
C SER A 92 5.74 1.01 0.31
N LEU A 93 4.59 0.93 1.01
CA LEU A 93 3.79 -0.29 1.08
C LEU A 93 3.03 -0.57 -0.24
N CYS A 94 2.34 0.42 -0.81
CA CYS A 94 1.46 0.21 -1.97
C CYS A 94 2.23 0.16 -3.29
N ALA A 95 3.02 1.19 -3.57
CA ALA A 95 3.73 1.30 -4.83
C ALA A 95 5.07 0.55 -4.78
N GLY A 96 5.79 0.65 -3.67
CA GLY A 96 7.08 -0.01 -3.49
C GLY A 96 6.96 -1.53 -3.50
N ASP A 97 6.32 -2.10 -2.47
CA ASP A 97 6.21 -3.56 -2.30
C ASP A 97 5.55 -4.24 -3.51
N GLY A 98 4.44 -3.67 -4.01
CA GLY A 98 3.75 -4.19 -5.20
C GLY A 98 4.66 -4.23 -6.45
N MET A 99 5.49 -3.19 -6.66
CA MET A 99 6.44 -3.17 -7.77
C MET A 99 7.68 -4.02 -7.52
N ALA A 100 8.04 -4.29 -6.26
CA ALA A 100 9.10 -5.23 -5.91
C ALA A 100 8.79 -6.63 -6.43
N ASP A 101 7.54 -7.04 -6.27
CA ASP A 101 7.05 -8.35 -6.71
C ASP A 101 6.93 -8.47 -8.23
N ILE A 102 6.38 -7.44 -8.89
CA ILE A 102 6.31 -7.38 -10.36
C ILE A 102 7.72 -7.36 -10.95
N GLY A 103 8.59 -6.49 -10.43
CA GLY A 103 9.99 -6.37 -10.85
C GLY A 103 10.79 -7.64 -10.61
N GLY A 104 10.60 -8.28 -9.46
CA GLY A 104 11.40 -9.41 -9.03
C GLY A 104 10.96 -10.76 -9.59
N ARG A 105 9.65 -11.01 -9.71
CA ARG A 105 9.11 -12.26 -10.25
C ARG A 105 8.83 -12.17 -11.75
N GLY A 106 8.41 -11.00 -12.23
CA GLY A 106 7.99 -10.78 -13.62
C GLY A 106 9.12 -10.65 -14.63
N PHE A 107 10.24 -10.01 -14.26
CA PHE A 107 11.37 -9.84 -15.17
C PHE A 107 12.48 -10.89 -15.00
N GLY A 108 12.47 -11.62 -13.88
CA GLY A 108 13.59 -12.48 -13.49
C GLY A 108 14.87 -11.68 -13.28
N GLY A 109 15.82 -12.22 -12.52
CA GLY A 109 17.07 -11.50 -12.29
C GLY A 109 18.00 -12.15 -11.30
N SER A 110 19.17 -11.54 -11.13
CA SER A 110 20.15 -11.95 -10.12
C SER A 110 19.52 -11.84 -8.74
N LYS A 111 19.60 -12.94 -7.99
CA LYS A 111 19.15 -13.01 -6.60
C LYS A 111 20.14 -12.27 -5.70
N LEU A 112 19.64 -11.75 -4.59
CA LEU A 112 20.50 -11.13 -3.60
C LEU A 112 21.38 -12.22 -2.92
N PRO A 113 22.65 -11.91 -2.61
CA PRO A 113 23.58 -12.88 -2.04
C PRO A 113 23.15 -13.33 -0.63
N TYR A 114 22.49 -12.44 0.12
CA TYR A 114 21.99 -12.69 1.47
C TYR A 114 20.52 -13.14 1.51
N ASN A 115 19.74 -12.95 0.45
CA ASN A 115 18.34 -13.37 0.38
C ASN A 115 17.97 -13.93 -1.00
N LYS A 116 17.86 -15.26 -1.09
CA LYS A 116 17.60 -15.95 -2.35
C LYS A 116 16.12 -15.94 -2.79
N SER A 117 15.20 -15.42 -1.98
CA SER A 117 13.80 -15.22 -2.37
C SER A 117 13.58 -13.89 -3.10
N LYS A 118 14.41 -12.89 -2.82
CA LYS A 118 14.34 -11.55 -3.42
C LYS A 118 15.42 -11.35 -4.48
N THR A 119 15.25 -10.33 -5.33
CA THR A 119 16.13 -10.04 -6.46
C THR A 119 16.58 -8.59 -6.47
N TYR A 120 17.74 -8.31 -7.08
CA TYR A 120 18.18 -6.92 -7.28
C TYR A 120 17.16 -6.11 -8.08
N ALA A 121 16.55 -6.71 -9.10
CA ALA A 121 15.53 -6.07 -9.93
C ALA A 121 14.31 -5.64 -9.10
N GLY A 122 13.82 -6.52 -8.21
CA GLY A 122 12.71 -6.22 -7.31
C GLY A 122 13.06 -5.08 -6.33
N THR A 123 14.21 -5.13 -5.69
CA THR A 123 14.65 -4.08 -4.74
C THR A 123 14.80 -2.71 -5.41
N ILE A 124 15.37 -2.67 -6.62
CA ILE A 124 15.49 -1.41 -7.39
C ILE A 124 14.11 -0.90 -7.82
N ALA A 125 13.25 -1.80 -8.32
CA ALA A 125 11.89 -1.45 -8.73
C ALA A 125 11.08 -0.87 -7.56
N MET A 126 11.20 -1.46 -6.38
CA MET A 126 10.58 -0.96 -5.15
C MET A 126 11.02 0.47 -4.82
N ALA A 127 12.34 0.71 -4.74
CA ALA A 127 12.87 2.01 -4.33
C ALA A 127 12.44 3.12 -5.31
N ILE A 128 12.46 2.82 -6.61
CA ILE A 128 12.03 3.77 -7.66
C ILE A 128 10.52 4.02 -7.57
N ALA A 129 9.71 2.97 -7.48
CA ALA A 129 8.25 3.11 -7.45
C ALA A 129 7.77 3.86 -6.20
N ALA A 130 8.29 3.50 -5.02
CA ALA A 130 7.97 4.17 -3.77
C ALA A 130 8.38 5.66 -3.80
N PHE A 131 9.56 5.98 -4.35
CA PHE A 131 10.03 7.35 -4.46
C PHE A 131 9.16 8.19 -5.40
N LEU A 132 8.94 7.71 -6.63
CA LEU A 132 8.14 8.44 -7.63
C LEU A 132 6.69 8.63 -7.18
N ALA A 133 6.09 7.60 -6.56
CA ALA A 133 4.76 7.71 -5.98
C ALA A 133 4.73 8.76 -4.84
N SER A 134 5.73 8.76 -3.96
CA SER A 134 5.82 9.73 -2.86
C SER A 134 5.96 11.17 -3.37
N LEU A 135 6.77 11.40 -4.42
CA LEU A 135 6.87 12.71 -5.06
C LEU A 135 5.55 13.15 -5.68
N LEU A 136 4.89 12.25 -6.42
CA LEU A 136 3.58 12.54 -7.02
C LEU A 136 2.58 12.97 -5.96
N TYR A 137 2.48 12.23 -4.85
CA TYR A 137 1.57 12.55 -3.76
C TYR A 137 2.00 13.79 -2.98
N MET A 138 3.29 14.05 -2.78
CA MET A 138 3.78 15.29 -2.18
C MET A 138 3.33 16.51 -3.00
N TYR A 139 3.54 16.50 -4.32
CA TYR A 139 3.10 17.60 -5.19
C TYR A 139 1.58 17.71 -5.26
N TYR A 140 0.86 16.58 -5.27
CA TYR A 140 -0.60 16.58 -5.24
C TYR A 140 -1.16 17.20 -3.95
N PHE A 141 -0.62 16.85 -2.78
CA PHE A 141 -1.03 17.42 -1.50
C PHE A 141 -0.58 18.87 -1.36
N SER A 142 0.54 19.25 -1.97
CA SER A 142 1.00 20.63 -2.01
C SER A 142 0.12 21.52 -2.88
N TRP A 143 -0.35 21.00 -4.01
CA TRP A 143 -1.34 21.69 -4.86
C TRP A 143 -2.68 21.94 -4.14
N LEU A 144 -3.05 21.06 -3.21
CA LEU A 144 -4.24 21.21 -2.36
C LEU A 144 -3.98 22.00 -1.06
N GLU A 145 -2.80 22.64 -0.95
CA GLU A 145 -2.39 23.45 0.21
C GLU A 145 -2.37 22.69 1.55
N TYR A 146 -2.24 21.36 1.51
CA TYR A 146 -2.14 20.55 2.72
C TYR A 146 -0.70 20.39 3.23
N ILE A 147 0.30 20.47 2.34
CA ILE A 147 1.72 20.28 2.64
C ILE A 147 2.55 21.28 1.83
N GLU A 148 3.57 21.90 2.41
CA GLU A 148 4.49 22.78 1.67
C GLU A 148 5.66 21.99 1.08
N ALA A 149 5.58 21.59 -0.20
CA ALA A 149 6.65 20.80 -0.83
C ALA A 149 8.03 21.48 -0.69
N SER A 150 9.03 20.72 -0.25
CA SER A 150 10.38 21.23 -0.01
C SER A 150 11.46 20.28 -0.54
N PRO A 151 12.65 20.79 -0.91
CA PRO A 151 13.78 19.94 -1.33
C PRO A 151 14.21 18.93 -0.24
N ASN A 152 14.07 19.31 1.04
CA ASN A 152 14.36 18.41 2.16
C ASN A 152 13.40 17.21 2.17
N MET A 153 12.11 17.43 1.87
CA MET A 153 11.16 16.32 1.75
C MET A 153 11.47 15.40 0.57
N VAL A 154 11.93 15.95 -0.56
CA VAL A 154 12.39 15.13 -1.70
C VAL A 154 13.53 14.21 -1.25
N LEU A 155 14.53 14.74 -0.55
CA LEU A 155 15.62 13.93 0.00
C LEU A 155 15.11 12.92 1.04
N GLY A 156 14.21 13.32 1.93
CA GLY A 156 13.60 12.44 2.92
C GLY A 156 12.85 11.26 2.28
N PHE A 157 12.02 11.51 1.26
CA PHE A 157 11.31 10.45 0.52
C PHE A 157 12.27 9.51 -0.21
N PHE A 158 13.38 10.02 -0.76
CA PHE A 158 14.41 9.19 -1.37
C PHE A 158 15.09 8.27 -0.34
N LEU A 159 15.48 8.82 0.82
CA LEU A 159 16.11 8.03 1.87
C LEU A 159 15.15 6.98 2.44
N VAL A 160 13.88 7.34 2.65
CA VAL A 160 12.85 6.40 3.11
C VAL A 160 12.63 5.30 2.08
N SER A 161 12.49 5.60 0.78
CA SER A 161 12.25 4.57 -0.23
C SER A 161 13.40 3.57 -0.37
N VAL A 162 14.66 4.04 -0.29
CA VAL A 162 15.85 3.18 -0.30
C VAL A 162 15.88 2.30 0.94
N ALA A 163 15.65 2.87 2.13
CA ALA A 163 15.67 2.11 3.37
C ALA A 163 14.54 1.07 3.42
N SER A 164 13.34 1.42 2.96
CA SER A 164 12.22 0.49 2.84
C SER A 164 12.53 -0.66 1.88
N ALA A 165 13.19 -0.40 0.76
CA ALA A 165 13.66 -1.44 -0.15
C ALA A 165 14.74 -2.35 0.46
N LEU A 166 15.60 -1.80 1.31
CA LEU A 166 16.59 -2.60 2.05
C LEU A 166 15.92 -3.49 3.10
N VAL A 167 14.96 -2.97 3.85
CA VAL A 167 14.14 -3.73 4.81
C VAL A 167 13.41 -4.85 4.10
N GLU A 168 12.78 -4.57 2.96
CA GLU A 168 12.11 -5.56 2.13
C GLU A 168 13.05 -6.66 1.61
N SER A 169 14.29 -6.29 1.30
CA SER A 169 15.29 -7.23 0.83
C SER A 169 15.79 -8.19 1.91
N TYR A 170 15.59 -7.84 3.19
CA TYR A 170 16.17 -8.56 4.32
C TYR A 170 15.41 -9.88 4.61
N PRO A 171 16.10 -11.00 4.91
CA PRO A 171 15.45 -12.27 5.19
C PRO A 171 14.90 -12.31 6.62
N PHE A 172 13.79 -11.61 6.88
CA PHE A 172 13.11 -11.68 8.17
C PHE A 172 12.56 -13.09 8.46
N PRO A 173 12.45 -13.48 9.74
CA PRO A 173 11.78 -14.73 10.13
C PRO A 173 10.33 -14.73 9.66
N SER A 174 9.78 -15.90 9.31
CA SER A 174 8.43 -16.09 8.74
C SER A 174 7.24 -15.58 9.56
N VAL A 175 7.49 -15.00 10.74
CA VAL A 175 6.51 -14.38 11.64
C VAL A 175 6.39 -12.87 11.37
N LEU A 176 7.43 -12.24 10.83
CA LEU A 176 7.47 -10.82 10.47
C LEU A 176 7.33 -10.70 8.95
N ASP A 177 6.10 -10.39 8.54
CA ASP A 177 5.70 -10.18 7.15
C ASP A 177 6.28 -8.84 6.63
N ASP A 178 6.68 -8.81 5.37
CA ASP A 178 7.15 -7.64 4.63
C ASP A 178 6.12 -6.50 4.69
N ASN A 179 4.84 -6.86 4.64
CA ASN A 179 3.69 -5.96 4.73
C ASN A 179 3.55 -5.24 6.07
N LEU A 180 4.29 -5.66 7.11
CA LEU A 180 4.34 -4.99 8.41
C LEU A 180 5.69 -4.30 8.63
N THR A 181 6.78 -4.91 8.22
CA THR A 181 8.13 -4.38 8.45
C THR A 181 8.41 -3.14 7.60
N VAL A 182 8.02 -3.14 6.32
CA VAL A 182 8.22 -2.02 5.40
C VAL A 182 7.50 -0.75 5.86
N PRO A 183 6.20 -0.77 6.21
CA PRO A 183 5.50 0.41 6.70
C PRO A 183 6.08 0.94 8.01
N LEU A 184 6.37 0.06 8.97
CA LEU A 184 6.92 0.47 10.25
C LEU A 184 8.29 1.14 10.10
N ALA A 185 9.17 0.57 9.27
CA ALA A 185 10.46 1.17 8.95
C ALA A 185 10.28 2.53 8.24
N SER A 186 9.37 2.59 7.26
CA SER A 186 9.07 3.82 6.53
C SER A 186 8.59 4.93 7.47
N MET A 187 7.67 4.61 8.39
CA MET A 187 7.14 5.57 9.37
C MET A 187 8.20 6.04 10.35
N LEU A 188 9.01 5.12 10.87
CA LEU A 188 10.09 5.45 11.80
C LEU A 188 11.06 6.42 11.16
N LEU A 189 11.52 6.12 9.94
CA LEU A 189 12.47 6.98 9.23
C LEU A 189 11.84 8.31 8.79
N ALA A 190 10.60 8.27 8.29
CA ALA A 190 9.87 9.48 7.92
C ALA A 190 9.72 10.45 9.10
N THR A 191 9.55 9.94 10.34
CA THR A 191 9.45 10.79 11.54
C THR A 191 10.69 11.67 11.76
N PHE A 192 11.86 11.23 11.31
CA PHE A 192 13.12 11.98 11.46
C PHE A 192 13.52 12.76 10.21
N LEU A 193 12.97 12.41 9.05
CA LEU A 193 13.44 12.88 7.73
C LEU A 193 12.45 13.78 6.98
N LEU A 194 11.17 13.81 7.39
CA LEU A 194 10.08 14.53 6.73
C LEU A 194 9.30 15.40 7.72
#